data_AF-A0A917KIU4-F1
#
_entry.id   AF-A0A917KIU4-F1
#
_cell.length_a   1.000
_cell.length_b   1.000
_cell.length_c   1.000
_cell.angle_alpha   90.00
_cell.angle_beta   90.00
_cell.angle_gamma   90.00
#
_symmetry.space_group_name_H-M   'P 1'
#
loop_
_entity.id
_entity.type
_entity.pdbx_description
1 polymer ?
#
loop_
_entity_poly.entity_id
_entity_poly.type
_entity_poly.pdbx_seq_one_letter_code
_entity_poly.pdbx_strand_id
1 'polypeptide(L)'
;MAAAAVTLPAMAMAASTGSVPVDGMPQLAFGHPEQGPLLIGQIVWQLIIFGALVYIMAHVALPRVGAVIENRHNRINADLEAAQAAKTEADAAMAAHRAATEQARASARAAVATALQAAQTDSDAKSAALNARLNAQVAEAEASIDASRTAAMGALRGVAVDTTEALLTKLIGRADRAAVDAAVTRELTARGRA
;
A
#
# COMPACT_ATOMS: atom_id res chain seq x y z
N MET A 1 45.91 55.90 -52.53
CA MET A 1 45.52 57.16 -51.86
C MET A 1 46.65 57.57 -50.92
N ALA A 2 47.13 58.79 -51.14
CA ALA A 2 47.95 59.70 -50.32
C ALA A 2 48.90 59.18 -49.21
N ALA A 3 50.16 59.60 -49.37
CA ALA A 3 51.23 59.61 -48.40
C ALA A 3 51.10 60.73 -47.35
N ALA A 4 51.75 60.56 -46.19
CA ALA A 4 52.48 61.64 -45.51
C ALA A 4 53.40 61.05 -44.42
N ALA A 5 54.71 61.11 -44.67
CA ALA A 5 55.72 60.99 -43.62
C ALA A 5 55.73 62.28 -42.79
N VAL A 6 55.82 62.16 -41.47
CA VAL A 6 56.27 63.25 -40.59
C VAL A 6 57.38 62.69 -39.70
N THR A 7 58.60 63.04 -40.09
CA THR A 7 59.79 63.10 -39.24
C THR A 7 59.64 64.24 -38.25
N LEU A 8 59.85 63.99 -36.95
CA LEU A 8 60.08 65.00 -35.91
C LEU A 8 61.08 64.40 -34.88
N PRO A 9 61.85 65.24 -34.18
CA PRO A 9 63.29 65.15 -34.12
C PRO A 9 63.79 64.49 -32.83
N ALA A 10 64.97 63.88 -32.92
CA ALA A 10 65.78 63.55 -31.75
C ALA A 10 66.25 64.86 -31.09
N MET A 11 65.47 65.36 -30.13
CA MET A 11 65.88 66.43 -29.25
C MET A 11 66.57 65.80 -28.05
N ALA A 12 67.90 65.72 -28.14
CA ALA A 12 68.77 65.41 -27.02
C ALA A 12 68.59 66.50 -25.96
N MET A 13 67.82 66.20 -24.92
CA MET A 13 67.85 66.97 -23.68
C MET A 13 69.15 66.63 -22.96
N ALA A 14 70.14 67.49 -23.15
CA ALA A 14 71.26 67.62 -22.23
C ALA A 14 70.69 68.06 -20.86
N ALA A 15 70.34 67.11 -20.01
CA ALA A 15 70.13 67.38 -18.60
C ALA A 15 71.51 67.68 -18.00
N SER A 16 71.79 68.96 -17.81
CA SER A 16 72.96 69.44 -17.09
C SER A 16 73.08 68.72 -15.75
N THR A 17 74.27 68.15 -15.54
CA THR A 17 74.71 67.55 -14.29
C THR A 17 74.63 68.55 -13.14
N GLY A 18 73.69 68.33 -12.24
CA GLY A 18 73.54 69.04 -10.98
C GLY A 18 73.00 68.09 -9.90
N SER A 19 73.65 66.93 -9.72
CA SER A 19 73.32 66.03 -8.62
C SER A 19 73.88 66.59 -7.32
N VAL A 20 73.02 67.27 -6.55
CA VAL A 20 73.28 67.53 -5.13
C VAL A 20 73.45 66.15 -4.43
N PRO A 21 74.48 65.94 -3.61
CA PRO A 21 74.66 64.66 -2.93
C PRO A 21 73.49 64.44 -1.98
N VAL A 22 72.69 63.42 -2.26
CA VAL A 22 71.60 63.00 -1.37
C VAL A 22 72.25 62.18 -0.25
N ASP A 23 72.22 62.70 0.98
CA ASP A 23 72.65 61.94 2.15
C ASP A 23 71.53 60.96 2.53
N GLY A 24 71.71 59.68 2.17
CA GLY A 24 70.73 58.60 2.38
C GLY A 24 70.07 58.08 1.10
N MET A 25 69.07 57.20 1.25
CA MET A 25 68.39 56.58 0.10
C MET A 25 67.56 57.63 -0.66
N PRO A 26 67.81 57.86 -1.96
CA PRO A 26 67.18 58.93 -2.74
C PRO A 26 65.65 58.86 -2.85
N GLN A 27 65.06 57.74 -2.43
CA GLN A 27 63.62 57.49 -2.41
C GLN A 27 62.88 58.03 -1.18
N LEU A 28 63.57 58.50 -0.13
CA LEU A 28 62.97 59.02 1.11
C LEU A 28 63.48 60.42 1.48
N ALA A 29 63.90 61.20 0.49
CA ALA A 29 64.47 62.54 0.66
C ALA A 29 63.39 63.63 0.93
N PHE A 30 62.64 63.50 2.03
CA PHE A 30 61.56 64.42 2.41
C PHE A 30 62.04 65.87 2.71
N GLY A 31 63.34 66.07 2.91
CA GLY A 31 63.96 67.37 3.21
C GLY A 31 64.68 68.04 2.04
N HIS A 32 64.66 67.46 0.82
CA HIS A 32 65.30 68.08 -0.34
C HIS A 32 64.52 69.33 -0.82
N PRO A 33 65.17 70.49 -1.03
CA PRO A 33 64.50 71.76 -1.33
C PRO A 33 63.68 71.75 -2.63
N GLU A 34 64.01 70.86 -3.57
CA GLU A 34 63.35 70.74 -4.88
C GLU A 34 62.30 69.59 -4.93
N GLN A 35 62.42 68.57 -4.07
CA GLN A 35 61.70 67.28 -4.22
C GLN A 35 60.75 66.96 -3.05
N GLY A 36 61.01 67.50 -1.85
CA GLY A 36 60.21 67.26 -0.64
C GLY A 36 58.72 67.62 -0.77
N PRO A 37 58.36 68.82 -1.29
CA PRO A 37 56.96 69.21 -1.44
C PRO A 37 56.16 68.30 -2.38
N LEU A 38 56.80 67.76 -3.42
CA LEU A 38 56.18 66.86 -4.40
C LEU A 38 55.90 65.48 -3.81
N LEU A 39 56.81 64.96 -2.97
CA LEU A 39 56.64 63.67 -2.28
C LEU A 39 55.50 63.73 -1.25
N ILE A 40 55.40 64.83 -0.49
CA ILE A 40 54.29 65.05 0.47
C ILE A 40 52.96 65.19 -0.28
N GLY A 41 52.92 65.94 -1.38
CA GLY A 41 51.74 66.05 -2.23
C GLY A 41 51.29 64.70 -2.81
N GLN A 42 52.23 63.87 -3.25
CA GLN A 42 51.96 62.52 -3.75
C GLN A 42 51.35 61.61 -2.67
N ILE A 43 51.87 61.66 -1.44
CA ILE A 43 51.34 60.86 -0.32
C ILE A 43 49.94 61.34 0.07
N VAL A 44 49.72 62.65 0.15
CA VAL A 44 48.39 63.22 0.44
C VAL A 44 47.38 62.82 -0.63
N TRP A 45 47.76 62.93 -1.90
CA TRP A 45 46.89 62.53 -3.01
C TRP A 45 46.63 61.02 -3.03
N GLN A 46 47.64 60.19 -2.71
CA GLN A 46 47.46 58.75 -2.53
C GLN A 46 46.50 58.42 -1.39
N LEU A 47 46.59 59.10 -0.25
CA LEU A 47 45.66 58.92 0.85
C LEU A 47 44.23 59.31 0.47
N ILE A 48 44.05 60.35 -0.36
CA ILE A 48 42.73 60.74 -0.88
C ILE A 48 42.16 59.64 -1.78
N ILE A 49 42.93 59.16 -2.77
CA ILE A 49 42.48 58.10 -3.68
C ILE A 49 42.23 56.79 -2.92
N PHE A 50 43.16 56.41 -2.04
CA PHE A 50 43.03 55.21 -1.23
C PHE A 50 41.81 55.29 -0.29
N GLY A 51 41.60 56.43 0.36
CA GLY A 51 40.42 56.69 1.18
C GLY A 51 39.13 56.60 0.38
N ALA A 52 39.09 57.19 -0.82
CA ALA A 52 37.95 57.08 -1.73
C ALA A 52 37.69 55.63 -2.15
N LEU A 53 38.74 54.85 -2.44
CA LEU A 53 38.63 53.44 -2.78
C LEU A 53 38.10 52.61 -1.60
N VAL A 54 38.62 52.81 -0.38
CA VAL A 54 38.14 52.13 0.83
C VAL A 54 36.69 52.50 1.10
N TYR A 55 36.32 53.78 0.95
CA TYR A 55 34.94 54.23 1.11
C TYR A 55 33.98 53.52 0.16
N ILE A 56 34.33 53.44 -1.14
CA ILE A 56 33.55 52.73 -2.16
C ILE A 56 33.48 51.23 -1.85
N MET A 57 34.59 50.61 -1.47
CA MET A 57 34.63 49.19 -1.11
C MET A 57 33.73 48.89 0.09
N ALA A 58 33.80 49.73 1.13
CA ALA A 58 33.01 49.58 2.33
C ALA A 58 31.50 49.78 2.10
N HIS A 59 31.13 50.77 1.28
CA HIS A 59 29.73 51.14 1.07
C HIS A 59 29.06 50.43 -0.11
N VAL A 60 29.81 49.85 -1.06
CA VAL A 60 29.24 49.25 -2.26
C VAL A 60 29.61 47.77 -2.40
N ALA A 61 30.88 47.42 -2.27
CA ALA A 61 31.32 46.05 -2.54
C ALA A 61 30.99 45.09 -1.38
N LEU A 62 31.33 45.44 -0.14
CA LEU A 62 31.01 44.63 1.05
C LEU A 62 29.50 44.37 1.21
N PRO A 63 28.60 45.36 1.12
CA PRO A 63 27.16 45.08 1.26
C PRO A 63 26.62 44.21 0.13
N ARG A 64 27.15 44.33 -1.10
CA ARG A 64 26.76 43.44 -2.21
C ARG A 64 27.15 41.98 -1.94
N VAL A 65 28.35 41.72 -1.41
CA VAL A 65 28.79 40.36 -1.06
C VAL A 65 27.96 39.83 0.12
N GLY A 66 27.72 40.66 1.14
CA GLY A 66 26.87 40.29 2.28
C GLY A 66 25.46 39.90 1.84
N ALA A 67 24.85 40.66 0.93
CA ALA A 67 23.51 40.35 0.41
C ALA A 67 23.45 38.99 -0.32
N VAL A 68 24.49 38.61 -1.07
CA VAL A 68 24.55 37.31 -1.76
C VAL A 68 24.68 36.16 -0.76
N ILE A 69 25.52 36.31 0.27
CA ILE A 69 25.69 35.30 1.31
C ILE A 69 24.38 35.11 2.06
N GLU A 70 23.74 36.20 2.46
CA GLU A 70 22.46 36.18 3.17
C GLU A 70 21.34 35.56 2.31
N ASN A 71 21.27 35.90 1.02
CA ASN A 71 20.32 35.26 0.11
C ASN A 71 20.53 33.75 0.00
N ARG A 72 21.79 33.29 -0.08
CA ARG A 72 22.11 31.86 -0.11
C ARG A 72 21.74 31.16 1.19
N HIS A 73 22.09 31.74 2.34
CA HIS A 73 21.68 31.18 3.63
C HIS A 73 20.17 31.08 3.76
N ASN A 74 19.43 32.14 3.41
CA ASN A 74 17.98 32.14 3.45
C ASN A 74 17.36 31.10 2.52
N ARG A 75 17.90 30.92 1.31
CA ARG A 75 17.46 29.87 0.40
C ARG A 75 17.74 28.47 0.95
N ILE A 76 18.93 28.23 1.48
CA ILE A 76 19.29 26.93 2.07
C ILE A 76 18.38 26.61 3.25
N ASN A 77 18.13 27.58 4.14
CA ASN A 77 17.24 27.39 5.28
C ASN A 77 15.81 27.10 4.82
N ALA A 78 15.29 27.86 3.85
CA ALA A 78 13.97 27.61 3.28
C ALA A 78 13.86 26.22 2.62
N ASP A 79 14.89 25.81 1.86
CA ASP A 79 14.93 24.50 1.22
C ASP A 79 15.01 23.36 2.26
N LEU A 80 15.77 23.55 3.35
CA LEU A 80 15.85 22.60 4.45
C LEU A 80 14.53 22.48 5.21
N GLU A 81 13.87 23.60 5.52
CA GLU A 81 12.55 23.61 6.15
C GLU A 81 11.51 22.92 5.27
N ALA A 82 11.50 23.23 3.97
CA ALA A 82 10.61 22.58 3.00
C ALA A 82 10.88 21.07 2.89
N ALA A 83 12.15 20.66 2.85
CA ALA A 83 12.52 19.25 2.83
C ALA A 83 12.11 18.52 4.12
N GLN A 84 12.27 19.17 5.28
CA GLN A 84 11.89 18.60 6.56
C GLN A 84 10.36 18.48 6.68
N ALA A 85 9.60 19.49 6.23
CA ALA A 85 8.14 19.43 6.17
C ALA A 85 7.64 18.35 5.20
N ALA A 86 8.25 18.23 4.00
CA ALA A 86 7.92 17.18 3.06
C ALA A 86 8.23 15.79 3.63
N LYS A 87 9.34 15.64 4.37
CA LYS A 87 9.70 14.40 5.05
C LYS A 87 8.69 14.04 6.13
N THR A 88 8.29 14.98 6.98
CA THR A 88 7.32 14.71 8.06
C THR A 88 5.95 14.35 7.48
N GLU A 89 5.51 15.03 6.42
CA GLU A 89 4.28 14.69 5.71
C GLU A 89 4.35 13.30 5.07
N ALA A 90 5.45 12.96 4.41
CA ALA A 90 5.66 11.63 3.83
C ALA A 90 5.69 10.54 4.91
N ASP A 91 6.36 10.77 6.04
CA ASP A 91 6.41 9.84 7.17
C ASP A 91 5.01 9.62 7.76
N ALA A 92 4.22 10.70 7.92
CA ALA A 92 2.82 10.62 8.37
C ALA A 92 1.92 9.87 7.37
N ALA A 93 2.05 10.14 6.07
CA ALA A 93 1.31 9.46 5.02
C ALA A 93 1.68 7.97 4.96
N MET A 94 2.95 7.62 5.09
CA MET A 94 3.40 6.23 5.16
C MET A 94 2.85 5.50 6.39
N ALA A 95 2.83 6.16 7.55
CA ALA A 95 2.25 5.60 8.77
C ALA A 95 0.74 5.36 8.62
N ALA A 96 0.00 6.33 8.09
CA ALA A 96 -1.43 6.20 7.81
C ALA A 96 -1.73 5.10 6.79
N HIS A 97 -0.94 5.01 5.71
CA HIS A 97 -1.08 3.96 4.71
C HIS A 97 -0.83 2.57 5.32
N ARG A 98 0.23 2.39 6.10
CA ARG A 98 0.51 1.13 6.81
C ARG A 98 -0.64 0.76 7.74
N ALA A 99 -1.13 1.69 8.55
CA ALA A 99 -2.25 1.46 9.45
C ALA A 99 -3.53 1.06 8.68
N ALA A 100 -3.85 1.76 7.59
CA ALA A 100 -4.99 1.43 6.74
C ALA A 100 -4.87 0.04 6.11
N THR A 101 -3.68 -0.33 5.63
CA THR A 101 -3.46 -1.68 5.05
C THR A 101 -3.59 -2.79 6.09
N GLU A 102 -3.08 -2.59 7.31
CA GLU A 102 -3.22 -3.59 8.38
C GLU A 102 -4.66 -3.70 8.86
N GLN A 103 -5.36 -2.56 9.01
CA GLN A 103 -6.78 -2.56 9.34
C GLN A 103 -7.62 -3.27 8.27
N ALA A 104 -7.37 -3.01 6.98
CA ALA A 104 -8.06 -3.66 5.88
C ALA A 104 -7.80 -5.17 5.84
N ARG A 105 -6.55 -5.61 6.12
CA ARG A 105 -6.22 -7.04 6.25
C ARG A 105 -6.92 -7.68 7.45
N ALA A 106 -6.97 -7.00 8.58
CA ALA A 106 -7.67 -7.48 9.77
C ALA A 106 -9.19 -7.61 9.52
N SER A 107 -9.82 -6.59 8.92
CA SER A 107 -11.24 -6.63 8.58
C SER A 107 -11.57 -7.71 7.55
N ALA A 108 -10.70 -7.90 6.55
CA ALA A 108 -10.87 -8.97 5.55
C ALA A 108 -10.81 -10.36 6.20
N ARG A 109 -9.82 -10.60 7.07
CA ARG A 109 -9.72 -11.87 7.84
C ARG A 109 -10.94 -12.10 8.72
N ALA A 110 -11.42 -11.06 9.40
CA ALA A 110 -12.62 -11.15 10.22
C ALA A 110 -13.86 -11.48 9.37
N ALA A 111 -14.05 -10.79 8.25
CA ALA A 111 -15.17 -11.04 7.33
C ALA A 111 -15.15 -12.47 6.77
N VAL A 112 -13.97 -12.99 6.40
CA VAL A 112 -13.81 -14.38 5.94
C VAL A 112 -14.15 -15.36 7.05
N ALA A 113 -13.66 -15.14 8.27
CA ALA A 113 -13.97 -16.00 9.42
C ALA A 113 -15.47 -16.03 9.72
N THR A 114 -16.14 -14.88 9.72
CA THR A 114 -17.60 -14.78 9.90
C THR A 114 -18.36 -15.49 8.78
N ALA A 115 -17.94 -15.31 7.52
CA ALA A 115 -18.57 -15.97 6.37
C ALA A 115 -18.43 -17.49 6.44
N LEU A 116 -17.25 -18.01 6.82
CA LEU A 116 -17.02 -19.44 7.00
C LEU A 116 -17.87 -20.01 8.14
N GLN A 117 -17.96 -19.31 9.27
CA GLN A 117 -18.79 -19.74 10.40
C GLN A 117 -20.28 -19.76 10.04
N ALA A 118 -20.76 -18.75 9.31
CA ALA A 118 -22.13 -18.69 8.82
C ALA A 118 -22.42 -19.83 7.82
N ALA A 119 -21.51 -20.07 6.88
CA ALA A 119 -21.63 -21.14 5.88
C ALA A 119 -21.63 -22.54 6.54
N GLN A 120 -20.79 -22.74 7.57
CA GLN A 120 -20.78 -24.00 8.32
C GLN A 120 -22.11 -24.22 9.05
N THR A 121 -22.61 -23.18 9.74
CA THR A 121 -23.89 -23.25 10.47
C THR A 121 -25.05 -23.55 9.53
N ASP A 122 -25.11 -22.90 8.36
CA ASP A 122 -26.14 -23.16 7.35
C ASP A 122 -26.02 -24.57 6.75
N SER A 123 -24.80 -25.05 6.51
CA SER A 123 -24.55 -26.41 6.02
C SER A 123 -24.98 -27.48 7.02
N ASP A 124 -24.70 -27.27 8.30
CA ASP A 124 -25.11 -28.18 9.38
C ASP A 124 -26.64 -28.19 9.53
N ALA A 125 -27.28 -27.01 9.47
CA ALA A 125 -28.74 -26.90 9.52
C ALA A 125 -29.41 -27.61 8.33
N LYS A 126 -28.90 -27.42 7.10
CA LYS A 126 -29.38 -28.11 5.90
C LYS A 126 -29.19 -29.61 5.99
N SER A 127 -28.05 -30.06 6.47
CA SER A 127 -27.75 -31.50 6.65
C SER A 127 -28.69 -32.12 7.68
N ALA A 128 -28.93 -31.45 8.81
CA ALA A 128 -29.88 -31.90 9.83
C ALA A 128 -31.31 -31.98 9.28
N ALA A 129 -31.77 -30.96 8.55
CA ALA A 129 -33.08 -30.94 7.93
C ALA A 129 -33.25 -32.04 6.88
N LEU A 130 -32.22 -32.27 6.05
CA LEU A 130 -32.22 -33.33 5.05
C LEU A 130 -32.28 -34.71 5.70
N ASN A 131 -31.47 -34.95 6.73
CA ASN A 131 -31.47 -36.21 7.48
C ASN A 131 -32.82 -36.46 8.14
N ALA A 132 -33.45 -35.44 8.75
CA ALA A 132 -34.79 -35.57 9.32
C ALA A 132 -35.83 -35.95 8.25
N ARG A 133 -35.77 -35.32 7.07
CA ARG A 133 -36.66 -35.63 5.96
C ARG A 133 -36.44 -37.03 5.39
N LEU A 134 -35.19 -37.47 5.27
CA LEU A 134 -34.86 -38.82 4.82
C LEU A 134 -35.35 -39.87 5.81
N ASN A 135 -35.13 -39.67 7.10
CA ASN A 135 -35.62 -40.58 8.14
C ASN A 135 -37.15 -40.70 8.12
N ALA A 136 -37.86 -39.59 7.91
CA ALA A 136 -39.32 -39.61 7.77
C ALA A 136 -39.77 -40.39 6.52
N GLN A 137 -39.09 -40.23 5.38
CA GLN A 137 -39.39 -40.99 4.16
C GLN A 137 -39.11 -42.48 4.32
N VAL A 138 -38.02 -42.84 5.01
CA VAL A 138 -37.70 -44.24 5.32
C VAL A 138 -38.79 -44.85 6.20
N ALA A 139 -39.19 -44.16 7.28
CA ALA A 139 -40.25 -44.65 8.17
C ALA A 139 -41.59 -44.83 7.43
N GLU A 140 -41.95 -43.89 6.55
CA GLU A 140 -43.17 -44.00 5.73
C GLU A 140 -43.08 -45.17 4.74
N ALA A 141 -41.93 -45.34 4.08
CA ALA A 141 -41.72 -46.46 3.17
C ALA A 141 -41.77 -47.81 3.88
N GLU A 142 -41.16 -47.92 5.07
CA GLU A 142 -41.22 -49.10 5.93
C GLU A 142 -42.66 -49.42 6.32
N ALA A 143 -43.44 -48.42 6.75
CA ALA A 143 -44.86 -48.58 7.06
C ALA A 143 -45.68 -49.06 5.84
N SER A 144 -45.42 -48.50 4.66
CA SER A 144 -46.09 -48.92 3.41
C SER A 144 -45.70 -50.34 2.99
N ILE A 145 -44.45 -50.75 3.20
CA ILE A 145 -43.97 -52.12 2.94
C ILE A 145 -44.68 -53.09 3.89
N ASP A 146 -44.75 -52.78 5.19
CA ASP A 146 -45.43 -53.63 6.17
C ASP A 146 -46.94 -53.73 5.92
N ALA A 147 -47.59 -52.64 5.52
CA ALA A 147 -48.98 -52.65 5.10
C ALA A 147 -49.20 -53.53 3.87
N SER A 148 -48.35 -53.39 2.85
CA SER A 148 -48.42 -54.20 1.61
C SER A 148 -48.15 -55.68 1.90
N ARG A 149 -47.21 -55.99 2.80
CA ARG A 149 -46.91 -57.34 3.25
C ARG A 149 -48.11 -57.96 3.94
N THR A 150 -48.71 -57.25 4.89
CA THR A 150 -49.91 -57.69 5.62
C THR A 150 -51.07 -57.95 4.65
N ALA A 151 -51.30 -57.04 3.70
CA ALA A 151 -52.34 -57.20 2.68
C ALA A 151 -52.09 -58.42 1.78
N ALA A 152 -50.85 -58.63 1.33
CA ALA A 152 -50.47 -59.78 0.51
C ALA A 152 -50.63 -61.11 1.25
N MET A 153 -50.26 -61.17 2.54
CA MET A 153 -50.45 -62.35 3.38
C MET A 153 -51.94 -62.66 3.62
N GLY A 154 -52.76 -61.63 3.81
CA GLY A 154 -54.23 -61.76 3.89
C GLY A 154 -54.84 -62.29 2.58
N ALA A 155 -54.41 -61.76 1.44
CA ALA A 155 -54.86 -62.22 0.12
C ALA A 155 -54.44 -63.67 -0.15
N LEU A 156 -53.20 -64.06 0.20
CA LEU A 156 -52.71 -65.43 0.08
C LEU A 156 -53.55 -66.43 0.90
N ARG A 157 -53.96 -66.03 2.11
CA ARG A 157 -54.87 -66.84 2.92
C ARG A 157 -56.22 -67.06 2.23
N GLY A 158 -56.82 -66.01 1.67
CA GLY A 158 -58.06 -66.12 0.89
C GLY A 158 -57.93 -67.08 -0.28
N VAL A 159 -56.88 -66.93 -1.09
CA VAL A 159 -56.58 -67.82 -2.22
C VAL A 159 -56.36 -69.26 -1.76
N ALA A 160 -55.68 -69.49 -0.64
CA ALA A 160 -55.46 -70.83 -0.10
C ALA A 160 -56.79 -71.50 0.33
N VAL A 161 -57.70 -70.76 0.96
CA VAL A 161 -59.04 -71.25 1.34
C VAL A 161 -59.86 -71.57 0.09
N ASP A 162 -59.96 -70.64 -0.86
CA ASP A 162 -60.73 -70.82 -2.08
C ASP A 162 -60.19 -71.99 -2.93
N THR A 163 -58.87 -72.13 -3.04
CA THR A 163 -58.23 -73.25 -3.77
C THR A 163 -58.50 -74.59 -3.08
N THR A 164 -58.42 -74.64 -1.74
CA THR A 164 -58.69 -75.87 -0.98
C THR A 164 -60.17 -76.26 -1.07
N GLU A 165 -61.08 -75.29 -0.99
CA GLU A 165 -62.52 -75.50 -1.17
C GLU A 165 -62.83 -76.07 -2.57
N ALA A 166 -62.23 -75.50 -3.61
CA ALA A 166 -62.38 -75.99 -4.98
C ALA A 166 -61.85 -77.43 -5.15
N LEU A 167 -60.68 -77.75 -4.57
CA LEU A 167 -60.13 -79.11 -4.58
C LEU A 167 -61.06 -80.11 -3.86
N LEU A 168 -61.55 -79.75 -2.67
CA LEU A 168 -62.40 -80.64 -1.86
C LEU A 168 -63.75 -80.90 -2.55
N THR A 169 -64.33 -79.86 -3.16
CA THR A 169 -65.57 -79.96 -3.94
C THR A 169 -65.38 -80.89 -5.14
N LYS A 170 -64.25 -80.81 -5.84
CA LYS A 170 -63.94 -81.69 -6.98
C LYS A 170 -63.67 -83.14 -6.56
N LEU A 171 -63.06 -83.36 -5.40
CA LEU A 171 -62.63 -84.70 -4.96
C LEU A 171 -63.71 -85.48 -4.21
N ILE A 172 -64.49 -84.81 -3.37
CA ILE A 172 -65.43 -85.44 -2.39
C ILE A 172 -66.88 -84.97 -2.59
N GLY A 173 -67.13 -84.03 -3.52
CA GLY A 173 -68.48 -83.54 -3.87
C GLY A 173 -69.12 -82.61 -2.84
N ARG A 174 -68.46 -82.36 -1.70
CA ARG A 174 -68.90 -81.47 -0.62
C ARG A 174 -67.73 -80.68 -0.06
N ALA A 175 -67.93 -79.40 0.23
CA ALA A 175 -66.99 -78.58 0.96
C ALA A 175 -67.73 -77.75 2.02
N ASP A 176 -67.17 -77.70 3.22
CA ASP A 176 -67.63 -76.81 4.28
C ASP A 176 -66.58 -75.69 4.43
N ARG A 177 -66.92 -74.51 3.92
CA ARG A 177 -66.02 -73.34 3.90
C ARG A 177 -65.55 -72.94 5.31
N ALA A 178 -66.40 -73.09 6.33
CA ALA A 178 -66.03 -72.75 7.70
C ALA A 178 -65.01 -73.73 8.27
N ALA A 179 -65.18 -75.03 8.00
CA ALA A 179 -64.21 -76.05 8.39
C ALA A 179 -62.86 -75.90 7.66
N VAL A 180 -62.90 -75.53 6.36
CA VAL A 180 -61.69 -75.28 5.55
C VAL A 180 -60.93 -74.05 6.05
N ASP A 181 -61.61 -72.92 6.29
CA ASP A 181 -60.96 -71.72 6.84
C ASP A 181 -60.32 -72.00 8.20
N ALA A 182 -61.01 -72.70 9.10
CA ALA A 182 -60.46 -73.07 10.41
C ALA A 182 -59.23 -74.02 10.30
N ALA A 183 -59.21 -74.93 9.32
CA ALA A 183 -58.07 -75.81 9.08
C ALA A 183 -56.87 -75.04 8.48
N VAL A 184 -57.11 -74.19 7.47
CA VAL A 184 -56.07 -73.35 6.86
C VAL A 184 -55.49 -72.37 7.86
N THR A 185 -56.33 -71.78 8.72
CA THR A 185 -55.89 -70.90 9.82
C THR A 185 -54.92 -71.62 10.75
N ARG A 186 -55.29 -72.82 11.22
CA ARG A 186 -54.47 -73.60 12.14
C ARG A 186 -53.10 -73.90 11.54
N GLU A 187 -53.05 -74.31 10.27
CA GLU A 187 -51.79 -74.58 9.59
C GLU A 187 -50.93 -73.32 9.37
N LEU A 188 -51.54 -72.19 9.01
CA LEU A 188 -50.83 -70.91 8.88
C LEU A 188 -50.24 -70.44 10.22
N THR A 189 -51.01 -70.56 11.31
CA THR A 189 -50.53 -70.26 12.67
C THR A 189 -49.44 -71.23 13.14
N ALA A 190 -49.57 -72.53 12.85
CA ALA A 190 -48.58 -73.54 13.23
C ALA A 190 -47.23 -73.35 12.53
N ARG A 191 -47.24 -72.83 11.29
CA ARG A 191 -46.02 -72.52 10.52
C ARG A 191 -45.45 -71.12 10.80
N GLY A 192 -46.05 -70.34 11.69
CA GLY A 192 -45.63 -68.96 12.01
C GLY A 192 -45.81 -67.99 10.84
N ARG A 193 -46.75 -68.26 9.92
CA ARG A 193 -47.05 -67.44 8.73
C ARG A 193 -48.46 -66.84 8.76
N ALA A 194 -49.11 -66.88 9.93
CA ALA A 194 -50.37 -66.20 10.15
C ALA A 194 -50.17 -64.68 10.21
#